data_AF-A0A6P0Z7P2-F1
#
_entry.id   AF-A0A6P0Z7P2-F1
#
_cell.length_a   1.000
_cell.length_b   1.000
_cell.length_c   1.000
_cell.angle_alpha   90.00
_cell.angle_beta   90.00
_cell.angle_gamma   90.00
#
_symmetry.space_group_name_H-M   'P 1'
#
loop_
_entity.id
_entity.type
_entity.pdbx_description
1 polymer ?
#
loop_
_entity_poly.entity_id
_entity_poly.type
_entity_poly.pdbx_seq_one_letter_code
_entity_poly.pdbx_strand_id
1 'polypeptide(L)'
;RILIGCAITLMSISMMIPIPGTNTLPAIGIFVTGFGLVEDDGAISLAGLVLCVLGATLSISIVVALWFGGTSLVDQIKIWLGR
;
A
#
# COMPACT_ATOMS: atom_id res chain seq x y z
N ARG A 1 -14.36 -13.88 3.22
CA ARG A 1 -14.65 -12.43 3.09
C ARG A 1 -13.96 -11.59 4.19
N ILE A 2 -14.00 -11.97 5.47
CA ILE A 2 -13.33 -11.24 6.58
C ILE A 2 -11.83 -10.99 6.34
N LEU A 3 -11.06 -12.00 5.90
CA LEU A 3 -9.63 -11.87 5.58
C LEU A 3 -9.33 -10.78 4.53
N ILE A 4 -10.19 -10.70 3.50
CA ILE A 4 -10.05 -9.74 2.41
C ILE A 4 -10.37 -8.33 2.91
N GLY A 5 -11.41 -8.21 3.74
CA GLY A 5 -11.73 -6.96 4.45
C GLY A 5 -10.56 -6.48 5.31
N CYS A 6 -9.97 -7.36 6.13
CA CYS A 6 -8.80 -7.02 6.95
C CYS A 6 -7.61 -6.56 6.10
N ALA A 7 -7.35 -7.22 4.96
CA ALA A 7 -6.28 -6.82 4.05
C ALA A 7 -6.51 -5.42 3.47
N ILE A 8 -7.73 -5.10 3.06
CA ILE A 8 -8.09 -3.76 2.56
C ILE A 8 -7.98 -2.71 3.67
N THR A 9 -8.49 -3.00 4.88
CA THR A 9 -8.44 -2.04 6.01
C THR A 9 -7.00 -1.73 6.43
N LEU A 10 -6.13 -2.74 6.52
CA LEU A 10 -4.71 -2.55 6.80
C LEU A 10 -4.04 -1.66 5.74
N MET A 11 -4.40 -1.85 4.47
CA MET A 11 -3.85 -1.07 3.38
C MET A 11 -4.36 0.37 3.38
N SER A 12 -5.64 0.60 3.68
CA SER A 12 -6.20 1.94 3.85
C SER A 12 -5.55 2.70 5.01
N ILE A 13 -5.22 2.01 6.12
CA ILE A 13 -4.47 2.61 7.22
C ILE A 13 -3.04 2.98 6.77
N SER A 14 -2.38 2.14 5.97
CA SER A 14 -1.07 2.46 5.39
C SER A 14 -1.10 3.68 4.47
N MET A 15 -2.23 3.97 3.81
CA MET A 15 -2.40 5.16 2.94
C MET A 15 -2.59 6.48 3.73
N MET A 16 -2.77 6.44 5.06
CA MET A 16 -2.83 7.66 5.88
C MET A 16 -1.47 8.34 6.04
N ILE A 17 -0.36 7.64 5.79
CA ILE A 17 0.98 8.22 5.75
C ILE A 17 1.29 8.52 4.27
N PRO A 18 1.09 9.75 3.79
CA PRO A 18 1.29 10.06 2.38
C PRO A 18 2.78 10.09 2.04
N ILE A 19 3.36 8.93 1.73
CA ILE A 19 4.69 8.83 1.15
C ILE A 19 4.53 8.81 -0.38
N PRO A 20 5.17 9.72 -1.12
CA PRO A 20 5.00 9.81 -2.56
C PRO A 20 5.51 8.52 -3.23
N GLY A 21 4.73 7.99 -4.17
CA GLY A 21 5.06 6.77 -4.91
C GLY A 21 4.70 5.45 -4.21
N THR A 22 4.51 5.43 -2.88
CA THR A 22 4.14 4.19 -2.16
C THR A 22 2.64 3.92 -2.17
N ASN A 23 1.83 4.92 -2.50
CA ASN A 23 0.37 4.82 -2.43
C ASN A 23 -0.29 4.25 -3.68
N THR A 24 0.42 4.27 -4.81
CA THR A 24 -0.13 3.81 -6.09
C THR A 24 -0.36 2.30 -6.11
N LEU A 25 0.61 1.53 -5.59
CA LEU A 25 0.57 0.07 -5.65
C LEU A 25 -0.48 -0.53 -4.67
N PRO A 26 -0.59 -0.03 -3.42
CA PRO A 26 -1.68 -0.37 -2.52
C PRO A 26 -3.06 0.06 -3.02
N ALA A 27 -3.19 1.23 -3.68
CA ALA A 27 -4.46 1.67 -4.25
C ALA A 27 -4.95 0.74 -5.37
N ILE A 28 -4.04 0.29 -6.25
CA ILE A 28 -4.34 -0.72 -7.27
C ILE A 28 -4.74 -2.05 -6.61
N GLY A 29 -4.03 -2.47 -5.56
CA GLY A 29 -4.36 -3.67 -4.80
C GLY A 29 -5.77 -3.63 -4.21
N ILE A 30 -6.14 -2.54 -3.52
CA ILE A 30 -7.48 -2.35 -2.96
C ILE A 30 -8.55 -2.36 -4.06
N PHE A 31 -8.28 -1.67 -5.18
CA PHE A 31 -9.21 -1.59 -6.30
C PHE A 31 -9.50 -2.95 -6.95
N VAL A 32 -8.45 -3.71 -7.29
CA VAL A 32 -8.60 -5.03 -7.94
C VAL A 32 -9.26 -6.03 -6.98
N THR A 33 -8.91 -5.99 -5.69
CA THR A 33 -9.52 -6.85 -4.67
C THR A 33 -11.00 -6.53 -4.48
N GLY A 34 -11.36 -5.25 -4.46
CA GLY A 34 -12.75 -4.79 -4.37
C GLY A 34 -13.55 -5.14 -5.61
N PHE A 35 -12.97 -4.96 -6.80
CA PHE A 35 -13.60 -5.31 -8.07
C PHE A 35 -13.88 -6.82 -8.16
N GLY A 36 -12.90 -7.66 -7.80
CA GLY A 36 -13.09 -9.12 -7.76
C GLY A 36 -14.15 -9.58 -6.74
N LEU A 37 -14.36 -8.82 -5.66
CA LEU A 37 -15.44 -9.11 -4.70
C LEU A 37 -16.83 -8.72 -5.21
N VAL A 38 -16.92 -7.68 -6.04
CA VAL A 38 -18.19 -7.20 -6.63
C VAL A 38 -18.68 -8.14 -7.73
N GLU A 39 -17.76 -8.67 -8.54
CA GLU A 39 -18.07 -9.63 -9.61
C GLU A 39 -18.20 -11.08 -9.12
N ASP A 40 -18.06 -11.33 -7.79
CA ASP A 40 -17.97 -12.67 -7.18
C ASP A 40 -16.91 -13.58 -7.86
N ASP A 41 -15.87 -12.97 -8.45
CA ASP A 41 -14.78 -13.65 -9.13
C ASP A 41 -13.63 -13.96 -8.14
N GLY A 42 -13.54 -15.24 -7.79
CA GLY A 42 -12.52 -15.78 -6.90
C GLY A 42 -11.08 -15.62 -7.42
N ALA A 43 -10.88 -15.62 -8.75
CA ALA A 43 -9.54 -15.49 -9.35
C ALA A 43 -9.07 -14.03 -9.30
N ILE A 44 -9.95 -13.09 -9.65
CA ILE A 44 -9.64 -11.65 -9.61
C ILE A 44 -9.46 -11.18 -8.16
N SER A 45 -10.28 -11.66 -7.23
CA SER A 45 -10.12 -11.33 -5.81
C SER A 45 -8.81 -11.89 -5.22
N LEU A 46 -8.37 -13.07 -5.65
CA LEU A 46 -7.07 -13.62 -5.26
C LEU A 46 -5.90 -12.82 -5.86
N ALA A 47 -5.99 -12.42 -7.14
CA ALA A 47 -5.00 -11.56 -7.77
C ALA A 47 -4.88 -10.20 -7.05
N GLY A 48 -6.02 -9.62 -6.68
CA GLY A 48 -6.06 -8.40 -5.86
C GLY A 48 -5.40 -8.60 -4.48
N LEU A 49 -5.64 -9.74 -3.83
CA LEU A 49 -5.01 -10.06 -2.54
C LEU A 49 -3.48 -10.15 -2.66
N VAL A 50 -2.96 -10.76 -3.74
CA VAL A 50 -1.52 -10.81 -4.01
C VAL A 50 -0.96 -9.41 -4.20
N LEU A 51 -1.65 -8.56 -4.98
CA LEU A 51 -1.26 -7.15 -5.13
C LEU A 51 -1.30 -6.40 -3.80
N CYS A 52 -2.25 -6.73 -2.92
CA CYS A 52 -2.28 -6.16 -1.57
C CYS A 52 -1.06 -6.60 -0.74
N VAL A 53 -0.66 -7.87 -0.79
CA VAL A 53 0.54 -8.34 -0.06
C VAL A 53 1.81 -7.67 -0.60
N LEU A 54 1.91 -7.50 -1.93
CA LEU A 54 3.03 -6.79 -2.56
C LEU A 54 3.06 -5.31 -2.17
N GLY A 55 1.90 -4.63 -2.17
CA GLY A 55 1.82 -3.25 -1.71
C GLY A 55 2.13 -3.11 -0.21
N ALA A 56 1.69 -4.05 0.62
CA ALA A 56 1.97 -4.04 2.06
C ALA A 56 3.46 -4.26 2.35
N THR A 57 4.10 -5.20 1.65
CA THR A 57 5.54 -5.45 1.79
C THR A 57 6.36 -4.24 1.34
N LEU A 58 5.97 -3.57 0.24
CA LEU A 58 6.57 -2.30 -0.18
C LEU A 58 6.39 -1.21 0.87
N SER A 59 5.16 -0.96 1.34
CA SER A 59 4.90 0.04 2.40
C SER A 59 5.71 -0.24 3.66
N ILE A 60 5.74 -1.48 4.15
CA ILE A 60 6.49 -1.87 5.35
C ILE A 60 7.99 -1.70 5.12
N SER A 61 8.53 -2.12 3.98
CA SER A 61 9.95 -1.97 3.67
C SER A 61 10.39 -0.51 3.70
N ILE A 62 9.53 0.40 3.25
CA ILE A 62 9.80 1.84 3.25
C ILE A 62 9.69 2.39 4.66
N VAL A 63 8.67 2.03 5.43
CA VAL A 63 8.57 2.44 6.85
C VAL A 63 9.79 1.97 7.66
N VAL A 64 10.26 0.74 7.44
CA VAL A 64 11.47 0.20 8.07
C VAL A 64 12.73 0.93 7.60
N ALA A 65 12.86 1.20 6.30
CA ALA A 65 13.97 1.99 5.75
C ALA A 65 13.99 3.42 6.29
N LEU A 66 12.83 4.01 6.59
CA LEU A 66 12.74 5.33 7.21
C LEU A 66 13.13 5.30 8.69
N TRP A 67 12.74 4.25 9.41
CA TRP A 67 13.08 4.05 10.82
C TRP A 67 14.59 3.82 11.04
N PHE A 68 15.22 3.00 10.19
CA PHE A 68 16.65 2.70 10.28
C PHE A 68 17.55 3.67 9.49
N GLY A 69 17.02 4.26 8.42
CA GLY A 69 17.82 5.03 7.46
C GLY A 69 17.97 6.51 7.78
N GLY A 70 17.07 7.14 8.57
CA GLY A 70 17.19 8.51 9.09
C GLY A 70 17.28 9.68 8.09
N THR A 71 17.73 9.44 6.85
CA THR A 71 18.07 10.47 5.86
C THR A 71 17.08 10.52 4.69
N SER A 72 16.44 9.40 4.32
CA SER A 72 15.55 9.38 3.14
C SER A 72 14.25 10.16 3.33
N LEU A 73 13.68 10.23 4.54
CA LEU A 73 12.54 11.12 4.83
C LEU A 73 12.96 12.59 4.82
N VAL A 74 14.15 12.90 5.35
CA VAL A 74 14.69 14.26 5.38
C VAL A 74 15.03 14.72 3.96
N ASP A 75 15.56 13.85 3.11
CA ASP A 75 15.85 14.15 1.70
C ASP A 75 14.56 14.29 0.87
N GLN A 76 13.55 13.46 1.09
CA GLN A 76 12.25 13.66 0.43
C GLN A 76 11.54 14.93 0.91
N ILE A 77 11.62 15.26 2.20
CA ILE A 77 11.10 16.52 2.75
C ILE A 77 11.90 17.71 2.21
N LYS A 78 13.23 17.62 2.06
CA LYS A 78 14.07 18.66 1.44
C LYS A 78 13.73 18.89 -0.03
N ILE A 79 13.56 17.81 -0.79
CA ILE A 79 13.09 17.84 -2.19
C ILE A 79 11.70 18.50 -2.28
N TRP A 80 10.81 18.21 -1.33
CA TRP A 80 9.48 18.85 -1.25
C TRP A 80 9.50 20.30 -0.77
N LEU A 81 10.44 20.65 0.12
CA LEU A 81 10.61 22.01 0.65
C LEU A 81 11.41 22.91 -0.29
N GLY A 82 11.92 22.38 -1.40
CA GLY A 82 12.66 23.14 -2.42
C GLY A 82 14.01 23.69 -1.91
N ARG A 83 14.67 23.02 -0.96
CA ARG A 83 16.03 23.32 -0.49
C ARG A 83 16.93 22.10 -0.51
#